data_AF-A0A4W5PNZ7-F1
#
_entry.id   AF-A0A4W5PNZ7-F1
#
_cell.length_a   1.000
_cell.length_b   1.000
_cell.length_c   1.000
_cell.angle_alpha   90.00
_cell.angle_beta   90.00
_cell.angle_gamma   90.00
#
_symmetry.space_group_name_H-M   'P 1'
#
loop_
_entity.id
_entity.type
_entity.pdbx_description
1 polymer ?
#
loop_
_entity_poly.entity_id
_entity_poly.type
_entity_poly.pdbx_seq_one_letter_code
_entity_poly.pdbx_strand_id
1 'polypeptide(L)'
;SQQPSCTEEERVLGEERAAELSRLTGLFILRRTQEIINRYLPPRLDWTVFCSPSALQRELYQVLLSHRVIRACLQGSTQTQTHTHLACITALKKLCNHPGLLYSTVQERSDGGSAEGSLYEGLRGVFPESYSSGGFSTADSGKLLVLSDLLTTIRHLSPTDRVVLVSNYTQTLDLLQDLCVHLGYTFCRLDGNTPTIQRQRLVDNFNSTHSAHFLFLLSSKAGGVGLNLIGASHLVLYDIDWNPANDIQVHTHTHAPHSHSPPLVYVSFTSETHMVGQYLLCSWRSEDEEEAFLLM
;
A
#
# COMPACT_ATOMS: atom_id res chain seq x y z
N SER A 1 28.71 -19.46 14.09
CA SER A 1 28.52 -19.26 12.63
C SER A 1 27.11 -19.69 12.28
N GLN A 2 26.45 -19.05 11.31
CA GLN A 2 25.14 -19.51 10.78
C GLN A 2 25.30 -20.25 9.44
N GLN A 3 26.53 -20.59 9.06
CA GLN A 3 26.79 -21.30 7.81
C GLN A 3 26.27 -22.75 7.90
N PRO A 4 25.61 -23.27 6.84
CA PRO A 4 25.03 -24.61 6.85
C PRO A 4 26.04 -25.74 7.10
N SER A 5 27.33 -25.49 6.83
CA SER A 5 28.43 -26.46 6.97
C SER A 5 29.28 -26.24 8.21
N CYS A 6 28.86 -25.41 9.16
CA CYS A 6 29.65 -25.13 10.36
C CYS A 6 29.67 -26.31 11.33
N THR A 7 30.76 -26.44 12.09
CA THR A 7 30.86 -27.45 13.14
C THR A 7 29.98 -27.08 14.33
N GLU A 8 29.62 -28.06 15.16
CA GLU A 8 28.77 -27.81 16.33
C GLU A 8 29.42 -26.82 17.31
N GLU A 9 30.75 -26.88 17.46
CA GLU A 9 31.52 -25.92 18.28
C GLU A 9 31.41 -24.48 17.75
N GLU A 10 31.47 -24.29 16.43
CA GLU A 10 31.31 -22.97 15.81
C GLU A 10 29.88 -22.44 15.91
N ARG A 11 28.89 -23.34 15.93
CA ARG A 11 27.47 -22.99 16.12
C ARG A 11 27.25 -22.47 17.53
N VAL A 12 27.68 -23.23 18.55
CA VAL A 12 27.59 -22.86 19.97
C VAL A 12 28.30 -21.53 20.23
N LEU A 13 29.54 -21.37 19.74
CA LEU A 13 30.27 -20.10 19.88
C LEU A 13 29.52 -18.94 19.21
N GLY A 14 28.85 -19.19 18.07
CA GLY A 14 28.03 -18.18 17.40
C GLY A 14 26.83 -17.73 18.22
N GLU A 15 26.11 -18.68 18.80
CA GLU A 15 24.96 -18.42 19.68
C GLU A 15 25.38 -17.63 20.92
N GLU A 16 26.49 -18.01 21.56
CA GLU A 16 27.05 -17.29 22.72
C GLU A 16 27.42 -15.83 22.37
N ARG A 17 28.07 -15.60 21.22
CA ARG A 17 28.43 -14.25 20.78
C ARG A 17 27.21 -13.42 20.42
N ALA A 18 26.17 -14.02 19.83
CA ALA A 18 24.90 -13.35 19.55
C ALA A 18 24.18 -12.95 20.85
N ALA A 19 24.15 -13.83 21.85
CA ALA A 19 23.58 -13.56 23.16
C ALA A 19 24.33 -12.42 23.88
N GLU A 20 25.67 -12.44 23.84
CA GLU A 20 26.47 -11.37 24.43
C GLU A 20 26.26 -10.03 23.72
N LEU A 21 26.17 -10.02 22.39
CA LEU A 21 25.83 -8.82 21.64
C LEU A 21 24.45 -8.28 22.01
N SER A 22 23.44 -9.16 22.11
CA SER A 22 22.09 -8.79 22.53
C SER A 22 22.09 -8.18 23.93
N ARG A 23 22.83 -8.77 24.87
CA ARG A 23 22.98 -8.26 26.24
C ARG A 23 23.64 -6.88 26.27
N LEU A 24 24.73 -6.67 25.53
CA LEU A 24 25.44 -5.40 25.48
C LEU A 24 24.62 -4.30 24.80
N THR A 25 23.94 -4.64 23.70
CA THR A 25 23.09 -3.68 22.96
C THR A 25 21.80 -3.33 23.73
N GLY A 26 21.24 -4.29 24.48
CA GLY A 26 20.07 -4.07 25.33
C GLY A 26 20.28 -3.02 26.44
N LEU A 27 21.53 -2.73 26.82
CA LEU A 27 21.83 -1.64 27.76
C LEU A 27 21.58 -0.24 27.17
N PHE A 28 21.59 -0.13 25.84
CA PHE A 28 21.45 1.14 25.12
C PHE A 28 20.16 1.22 24.28
N ILE A 29 19.44 0.10 24.12
CA ILE A 29 18.21 0.03 23.34
C ILE A 29 17.01 -0.15 24.27
N LEU A 30 16.13 0.84 24.29
CA LEU A 30 14.81 0.72 24.91
C LEU A 30 13.77 0.42 23.83
N ARG A 31 13.35 -0.84 23.71
CA ARG A 31 12.21 -1.24 22.87
C ARG A 31 11.00 -1.47 23.77
N ARG A 32 9.92 -0.70 23.58
CA ARG A 32 8.61 -0.97 24.19
C ARG A 32 7.73 -1.64 23.15
N THR A 33 7.09 -2.75 23.51
CA THR A 33 6.15 -3.43 22.61
C THR A 33 4.81 -2.70 22.57
N GLN A 34 4.09 -2.86 21.45
CA GLN A 34 2.79 -2.23 21.24
C GLN A 34 1.77 -2.66 22.31
N GLU A 35 1.92 -3.85 22.90
CA GLU A 35 1.08 -4.40 23.97
C GLU A 35 0.92 -3.47 25.18
N ILE A 36 1.99 -2.77 25.57
CA ILE A 36 1.96 -1.82 26.69
C ILE A 36 1.18 -0.56 26.31
N ILE A 37 1.30 -0.13 25.05
CA ILE A 37 0.63 1.08 24.51
C ILE A 37 -0.86 0.80 24.29
N ASN A 38 -1.21 -0.39 23.80
CA ASN A 38 -2.59 -0.82 23.53
C ASN A 38 -3.49 -0.76 24.77
N ARG A 39 -2.93 -0.84 25.99
CA ARG A 39 -3.70 -0.67 27.25
C ARG A 39 -4.30 0.71 27.42
N TYR A 40 -3.77 1.72 26.72
CA TYR A 40 -4.17 3.13 26.85
C TYR A 40 -4.85 3.66 25.58
N LEU A 41 -4.99 2.80 24.57
CA LEU A 41 -5.57 3.15 23.29
C LEU A 41 -6.99 2.59 23.17
N PRO A 42 -7.90 3.27 22.46
CA PRO A 42 -9.20 2.71 22.12
C PRO A 42 -9.05 1.37 21.36
N PRO A 43 -10.04 0.47 21.44
CA PRO A 43 -10.02 -0.75 20.65
C PRO A 43 -9.92 -0.44 19.15
N ARG A 44 -9.34 -1.36 18.39
CA ARG A 44 -9.14 -1.25 16.93
C ARG A 44 -9.84 -2.41 16.23
N LEU A 45 -10.35 -2.15 15.03
CA LEU A 45 -10.86 -3.18 14.13
C LEU A 45 -9.96 -3.23 12.90
N ASP A 46 -9.29 -4.36 12.68
CA ASP A 46 -8.41 -4.58 11.53
C ASP A 46 -9.07 -5.50 10.51
N TRP A 47 -9.29 -4.99 9.30
CA TRP A 47 -9.87 -5.74 8.20
C TRP A 47 -8.92 -5.80 7.01
N THR A 48 -8.58 -7.01 6.58
CA THR A 48 -7.91 -7.24 5.30
C THR A 48 -8.95 -7.63 4.26
N VAL A 49 -9.16 -6.76 3.27
CA VAL A 49 -10.16 -6.96 2.23
C VAL A 49 -9.48 -7.43 0.95
N PHE A 50 -9.80 -8.66 0.57
CA PHE A 50 -9.39 -9.26 -0.69
C PHE A 50 -10.31 -8.76 -1.81
N CYS A 51 -9.71 -8.09 -2.79
CA CYS A 51 -10.43 -7.51 -3.91
C CYS A 51 -10.19 -8.37 -5.16
N SER A 52 -11.26 -9.00 -5.66
CA SER A 52 -11.20 -9.73 -6.93
C SER A 52 -10.90 -8.76 -8.10
N PRO A 53 -9.96 -9.09 -8.99
CA PRO A 53 -9.64 -8.22 -10.12
C PRO A 53 -10.82 -8.10 -11.10
N SER A 54 -10.95 -6.94 -11.74
CA SER A 54 -11.93 -6.70 -12.81
C SER A 54 -11.66 -7.57 -14.04
N ALA A 55 -12.62 -7.64 -14.97
CA ALA A 55 -12.45 -8.37 -16.22
C ALA A 55 -11.25 -7.83 -17.03
N LEU A 56 -11.14 -6.51 -17.16
CA LEU A 56 -10.04 -5.84 -17.83
C LEU A 56 -8.69 -6.11 -17.12
N GLN A 57 -8.66 -6.06 -15.79
CA GLN A 57 -7.44 -6.39 -15.04
C GLN A 57 -6.97 -7.81 -15.32
N ARG A 58 -7.88 -8.80 -15.34
CA ARG A 58 -7.54 -10.20 -15.61
C ARG A 58 -6.98 -10.38 -17.02
N GLU A 59 -7.59 -9.76 -18.02
CA GLU A 59 -7.14 -9.83 -19.41
C GLU A 59 -5.74 -9.23 -19.58
N LEU A 60 -5.54 -7.99 -19.10
CA LEU A 60 -4.24 -7.32 -19.14
C LEU A 60 -3.17 -8.11 -18.37
N TYR A 61 -3.55 -8.73 -17.25
CA TYR A 61 -2.64 -9.54 -16.45
C TYR A 61 -2.16 -10.78 -17.23
N GLN A 62 -3.06 -11.47 -17.93
CA GLN A 62 -2.72 -12.62 -18.77
C GLN A 62 -1.80 -12.22 -19.93
N VAL A 63 -2.06 -11.06 -20.55
CA VAL A 63 -1.22 -10.54 -21.63
C VAL A 63 0.18 -10.18 -21.12
N LEU A 64 0.28 -9.50 -19.96
CA LEU A 64 1.56 -9.20 -19.32
C LEU A 64 2.34 -10.47 -18.98
N LEU A 65 1.71 -11.47 -18.37
CA LEU A 65 2.37 -12.74 -18.03
C LEU A 65 2.84 -13.52 -19.25
N SER A 66 2.16 -13.35 -20.38
CA SER A 66 2.54 -13.97 -21.65
C SER A 66 3.69 -13.25 -22.33
N HIS A 67 4.00 -12.01 -21.95
CA HIS A 67 5.07 -11.22 -22.56
C HIS A 67 6.44 -11.85 -22.30
N ARG A 68 7.28 -11.91 -23.36
CA ARG A 68 8.60 -12.56 -23.34
C ARG A 68 9.50 -12.13 -22.19
N VAL A 69 9.45 -10.85 -21.82
CA VAL A 69 10.24 -10.29 -20.71
C VAL A 69 9.81 -10.86 -19.37
N ILE A 70 8.50 -10.96 -19.10
CA ILE A 70 8.00 -11.54 -17.84
C ILE A 70 8.29 -13.04 -17.81
N ARG A 71 8.07 -13.75 -18.92
CA ARG A 71 8.37 -15.19 -19.00
C ARG A 71 9.85 -15.49 -18.74
N ALA A 72 10.76 -14.69 -19.29
CA ALA A 72 12.18 -14.82 -19.02
C ALA A 72 12.53 -14.59 -17.54
N CYS A 73 11.92 -13.59 -16.90
CA CYS A 73 12.05 -13.33 -15.47
C CYS A 73 11.56 -14.52 -14.62
N LEU A 74 10.43 -15.14 -14.99
CA LEU A 74 9.84 -16.28 -14.26
C LEU A 74 10.64 -17.58 -14.43
N GLN A 75 11.33 -17.76 -15.57
CA GLN A 75 12.12 -18.95 -15.87
C GLN A 75 13.54 -18.90 -15.28
N GLY A 76 13.91 -17.83 -14.55
CA GLY A 76 15.22 -17.72 -13.91
C GLY A 76 16.38 -17.60 -14.90
N SER A 77 16.14 -17.03 -16.09
CA SER A 77 17.21 -16.84 -17.08
C SER A 77 18.31 -15.94 -16.52
N THR A 78 19.54 -16.46 -16.46
CA THR A 78 20.73 -15.85 -15.86
C THR A 78 21.21 -14.58 -16.57
N GLN A 79 20.70 -14.28 -17.76
CA GLN A 79 21.00 -13.05 -18.51
C GLN A 79 20.08 -11.87 -18.15
N THR A 80 19.04 -12.09 -17.35
CA THR A 80 18.07 -11.04 -17.05
C THR A 80 18.59 -10.13 -15.94
N GLN A 81 18.78 -8.84 -16.23
CA GLN A 81 19.26 -7.87 -15.25
C GLN A 81 18.21 -7.67 -14.13
N THR A 82 18.65 -7.49 -12.87
CA THR A 82 17.75 -7.28 -11.71
C THR A 82 16.74 -6.14 -11.91
N HIS A 83 17.12 -5.09 -12.65
CA HIS A 83 16.24 -3.97 -12.98
C HIS A 83 14.98 -4.39 -13.77
N THR A 84 15.04 -5.45 -14.59
CA THR A 84 13.86 -5.92 -15.35
C THR A 84 12.83 -6.59 -14.46
N HIS A 85 13.25 -7.36 -13.44
CA HIS A 85 12.35 -7.97 -12.46
C HIS A 85 11.57 -6.90 -11.70
N LEU A 86 12.26 -5.86 -11.23
CA LEU A 86 11.62 -4.73 -10.55
C LEU A 86 10.65 -3.97 -11.47
N ALA A 87 10.98 -3.81 -12.76
CA ALA A 87 10.08 -3.21 -13.73
C ALA A 87 8.81 -4.07 -13.95
N CYS A 88 8.95 -5.39 -14.04
CA CYS A 88 7.82 -6.32 -14.15
C CYS A 88 6.92 -6.26 -12.92
N ILE A 89 7.51 -6.32 -11.72
CA ILE A 89 6.78 -6.18 -10.45
C ILE A 89 6.05 -4.83 -10.42
N THR A 90 6.71 -3.74 -10.80
CA THR A 90 6.10 -2.40 -10.80
C THR A 90 4.91 -2.32 -11.76
N ALA A 91 5.01 -2.90 -12.97
CA ALA A 91 3.90 -2.97 -13.91
C ALA A 91 2.71 -3.76 -13.37
N LEU A 92 2.96 -4.92 -12.74
CA LEU A 92 1.92 -5.74 -12.12
C LEU A 92 1.27 -5.03 -10.93
N LYS A 93 2.05 -4.34 -10.08
CA LYS A 93 1.52 -3.53 -8.97
C LYS A 93 0.63 -2.39 -9.49
N LYS A 94 1.07 -1.68 -10.53
CA LYS A 94 0.25 -0.65 -11.20
C LYS A 94 -1.08 -1.20 -11.69
N LEU A 95 -1.05 -2.34 -12.40
CA LEU A 95 -2.26 -3.00 -12.90
C LEU A 95 -3.22 -3.42 -11.77
N CYS A 96 -2.69 -3.98 -10.67
CA CYS A 96 -3.49 -4.38 -9.52
C CYS A 96 -4.14 -3.18 -8.81
N ASN A 97 -3.48 -2.01 -8.82
CA ASN A 97 -4.06 -0.78 -8.30
C ASN A 97 -5.14 -0.23 -9.25
N HIS A 98 -4.83 -0.06 -10.54
CA HIS A 98 -5.79 0.30 -11.58
C HIS A 98 -5.20 0.16 -13.00
N PRO A 99 -5.94 -0.34 -14.01
CA PRO A 99 -5.46 -0.41 -15.40
C PRO A 99 -4.99 0.93 -15.98
N GLY A 100 -5.65 2.03 -15.63
CA GLY A 100 -5.27 3.39 -16.06
C GLY A 100 -3.84 3.82 -15.70
N LEU A 101 -3.28 3.32 -14.60
CA LEU A 101 -1.88 3.59 -14.24
C LEU A 101 -0.89 2.92 -15.20
N LEU A 102 -1.29 1.77 -15.76
CA LEU A 102 -0.54 1.07 -16.79
C LEU A 102 -0.72 1.78 -18.13
N TYR A 103 -1.94 2.20 -18.47
CA TYR A 103 -2.25 2.93 -19.70
C TYR A 103 -1.47 4.24 -19.83
N SER A 104 -1.41 5.06 -18.77
CA SER A 104 -0.63 6.31 -18.78
C SER A 104 0.85 6.05 -19.06
N THR A 105 1.41 4.98 -18.47
CA THR A 105 2.80 4.55 -18.70
C THR A 105 3.02 4.10 -20.15
N VAL A 106 2.03 3.44 -20.76
CA VAL A 106 2.07 3.01 -22.18
C VAL A 106 2.06 4.23 -23.11
N GLN A 107 1.23 5.23 -22.83
CA GLN A 107 1.13 6.47 -23.60
C GLN A 107 2.44 7.27 -23.56
N GLU A 108 2.96 7.55 -22.35
CA GLU A 108 4.22 8.30 -22.16
C GLU A 108 5.41 7.67 -22.92
N ARG A 109 5.47 6.34 -22.99
CA ARG A 109 6.54 5.64 -23.71
C ARG A 109 6.34 5.52 -25.21
N SER A 110 5.11 5.61 -25.69
CA SER A 110 4.82 5.61 -27.12
C SER A 110 5.29 6.91 -27.77
N ASP A 111 5.21 8.03 -27.05
CA ASP A 111 5.58 9.36 -27.55
C ASP A 111 7.10 9.65 -27.47
N GLY A 112 7.87 8.85 -26.72
CA GLY A 112 9.29 9.08 -26.42
C GLY A 112 10.33 8.30 -27.25
N GLY A 113 9.92 7.37 -28.12
CA GLY A 113 10.82 6.60 -29.00
C GLY A 113 11.32 5.24 -28.46
N SER A 114 11.37 4.27 -29.38
CA SER A 114 11.62 2.80 -29.25
C SER A 114 10.66 2.01 -28.34
N ALA A 115 9.45 1.77 -28.86
CA ALA A 115 8.45 0.85 -28.29
C ALA A 115 8.76 -0.64 -28.57
N GLU A 116 9.68 -0.94 -29.49
CA GLU A 116 10.06 -2.31 -29.85
C GLU A 116 10.84 -2.97 -28.70
N GLY A 117 10.28 -4.02 -28.09
CA GLY A 117 10.90 -4.74 -26.97
C GLY A 117 10.65 -4.16 -25.57
N SER A 118 9.79 -3.15 -25.47
CA SER A 118 9.27 -2.67 -24.19
C SER A 118 8.35 -3.71 -23.53
N LEU A 119 8.35 -3.80 -22.20
CA LEU A 119 7.42 -4.62 -21.41
C LEU A 119 5.94 -4.37 -21.76
N TYR A 120 5.65 -3.20 -22.30
CA TYR A 120 4.30 -2.70 -22.57
C TYR A 120 3.84 -2.90 -24.03
N GLU A 121 4.67 -3.58 -24.84
CA GLU A 121 4.36 -3.89 -26.24
C GLU A 121 3.05 -4.70 -26.34
N GLY A 122 2.16 -4.33 -27.27
CA GLY A 122 0.89 -5.01 -27.50
C GLY A 122 -0.24 -4.73 -26.49
N LEU A 123 0.04 -4.08 -25.35
CA LEU A 123 -1.00 -3.81 -24.34
C LEU A 123 -2.04 -2.79 -24.81
N ARG A 124 -1.64 -1.81 -25.64
CA ARG A 124 -2.54 -0.74 -26.10
C ARG A 124 -3.80 -1.27 -26.79
N GLY A 125 -3.70 -2.39 -27.51
CA GLY A 125 -4.84 -2.99 -28.22
C GLY A 125 -5.85 -3.71 -27.32
N VAL A 126 -5.51 -3.94 -26.05
CA VAL A 126 -6.38 -4.59 -25.06
C VAL A 126 -7.24 -3.56 -24.33
N PHE A 127 -6.78 -2.30 -24.24
CA PHE A 127 -7.52 -1.26 -23.55
C PHE A 127 -8.79 -0.85 -24.34
N PRO A 128 -9.95 -0.70 -23.67
CA PRO A 128 -11.15 -0.18 -24.30
C PRO A 128 -10.94 1.25 -24.84
N GLU A 129 -11.70 1.63 -25.87
CA GLU A 129 -11.64 2.97 -26.47
C GLU A 129 -11.92 4.09 -25.47
N SER A 130 -12.69 3.81 -24.40
CA SER A 130 -13.02 4.76 -23.33
C SER A 130 -11.79 5.34 -22.64
N TYR A 131 -10.67 4.60 -22.58
CA TYR A 131 -9.40 5.08 -22.03
C TYR A 131 -8.80 6.20 -22.89
N SER A 132 -8.98 6.14 -24.21
CA SER A 132 -8.46 7.15 -25.13
C SER A 132 -9.27 8.45 -25.06
N SER A 133 -10.55 8.37 -24.69
CA SER A 133 -11.42 9.53 -24.48
C SER A 133 -11.35 10.12 -23.06
N GLY A 134 -10.50 9.58 -22.17
CA GLY A 134 -10.38 10.04 -20.79
C GLY A 134 -11.55 9.62 -19.89
N GLY A 135 -12.25 8.53 -20.23
CA GLY A 135 -13.32 7.99 -19.39
C GLY A 135 -12.76 7.42 -18.10
N PHE A 136 -13.32 7.85 -16.96
CA PHE A 136 -13.03 7.30 -15.64
C PHE A 136 -14.14 6.34 -15.22
N SER A 137 -13.80 5.09 -14.93
CA SER A 137 -14.74 4.03 -14.55
C SER A 137 -14.23 3.31 -13.30
N THR A 138 -15.04 3.28 -12.24
CA THR A 138 -14.70 2.57 -11.01
C THR A 138 -14.68 1.05 -11.20
N ALA A 139 -15.45 0.54 -12.15
CA ALA A 139 -15.56 -0.89 -12.47
C ALA A 139 -14.28 -1.47 -13.09
N ASP A 140 -13.36 -0.61 -13.55
CA ASP A 140 -12.14 -1.05 -14.22
C ASP A 140 -11.11 -1.63 -13.24
N SER A 141 -11.25 -1.36 -11.94
CA SER A 141 -10.40 -1.94 -10.89
C SER A 141 -11.24 -2.50 -9.74
N GLY A 142 -10.98 -3.75 -9.36
CA GLY A 142 -11.65 -4.37 -8.22
C GLY A 142 -11.45 -3.60 -6.91
N LYS A 143 -10.24 -3.11 -6.66
CA LYS A 143 -9.94 -2.29 -5.48
C LYS A 143 -10.68 -0.96 -5.50
N LEU A 144 -10.75 -0.31 -6.66
CA LEU A 144 -11.41 0.99 -6.79
C LEU A 144 -12.93 0.87 -6.61
N LEU A 145 -13.53 -0.21 -7.13
CA LEU A 145 -14.93 -0.54 -6.93
C LEU A 145 -15.24 -0.75 -5.44
N VAL A 146 -14.49 -1.61 -4.76
CA VAL A 146 -14.64 -1.86 -3.32
C VAL A 146 -14.42 -0.58 -2.50
N LEU A 147 -13.42 0.23 -2.85
CA LEU A 147 -13.20 1.53 -2.21
C LEU A 147 -14.42 2.44 -2.35
N SER A 148 -14.97 2.56 -3.56
CA SER A 148 -16.13 3.41 -3.84
C SER A 148 -17.32 3.02 -2.99
N ASP A 149 -17.62 1.73 -2.90
CA ASP A 149 -18.72 1.20 -2.10
C ASP A 149 -18.48 1.39 -0.60
N LEU A 150 -17.25 1.18 -0.15
CA LEU A 150 -16.85 1.42 1.25
C LEU A 150 -17.02 2.88 1.64
N LEU A 151 -16.50 3.82 0.84
CA LEU A 151 -16.61 5.26 1.09
C LEU A 151 -18.07 5.72 1.10
N THR A 152 -18.88 5.22 0.17
CA THR A 152 -20.32 5.47 0.10
C THR A 152 -21.01 4.98 1.36
N THR A 153 -20.68 3.76 1.80
CA THR A 153 -21.25 3.15 3.01
C THR A 153 -20.87 3.93 4.26
N ILE A 154 -19.60 4.28 4.44
CA ILE A 154 -19.12 5.09 5.59
C ILE A 154 -19.88 6.42 5.62
N ARG A 155 -19.97 7.11 4.47
CA ARG A 155 -20.62 8.41 4.38
C ARG A 155 -22.12 8.34 4.70
N HIS A 156 -22.80 7.27 4.28
CA HIS A 156 -24.22 7.05 4.56
C HIS A 156 -24.49 6.68 6.01
N LEU A 157 -23.65 5.87 6.63
CA LEU A 157 -23.81 5.43 8.02
C LEU A 157 -23.50 6.55 9.01
N SER A 158 -22.45 7.33 8.77
CA SER A 158 -22.01 8.40 9.64
C SER A 158 -21.47 9.58 8.84
N PRO A 159 -22.25 10.68 8.69
CA PRO A 159 -21.79 11.89 8.01
C PRO A 159 -20.64 12.61 8.71
N THR A 160 -20.35 12.27 9.98
CA THR A 160 -19.25 12.83 10.75
C THR A 160 -17.95 12.04 10.62
N ASP A 161 -18.02 10.81 10.12
CA ASP A 161 -16.85 9.97 9.94
C ASP A 161 -15.96 10.52 8.84
N ARG A 162 -14.66 10.40 9.05
CA ARG A 162 -13.61 10.86 8.13
C ARG A 162 -12.62 9.74 7.88
N VAL A 163 -12.10 9.73 6.66
CA VAL A 163 -11.26 8.65 6.13
C VAL A 163 -9.90 9.19 5.75
N VAL A 164 -8.84 8.58 6.27
CA VAL A 164 -7.47 8.75 5.76
C VAL A 164 -7.21 7.64 4.76
N LEU A 165 -6.96 8.01 3.51
CA LEU A 165 -6.71 7.08 2.42
C LEU A 165 -5.23 7.17 2.01
N VAL A 166 -4.54 6.04 2.13
CA VAL A 166 -3.09 5.98 2.01
C VAL A 166 -2.69 5.17 0.79
N SER A 167 -1.68 5.66 0.07
CA SER A 167 -1.01 4.92 -1.00
C SER A 167 0.48 5.19 -0.99
N ASN A 168 1.28 4.20 -1.41
CA ASN A 168 2.72 4.37 -1.58
C ASN A 168 3.09 5.12 -2.87
N TYR A 169 2.14 5.29 -3.79
CA TYR A 169 2.39 5.83 -5.14
C TYR A 169 1.58 7.09 -5.40
N THR A 170 2.25 8.19 -5.77
CA THR A 170 1.58 9.46 -6.08
C THR A 170 0.64 9.36 -7.28
N GLN A 171 0.98 8.56 -8.29
CA GLN A 171 0.11 8.31 -9.45
C GLN A 171 -1.22 7.64 -9.03
N THR A 172 -1.18 6.74 -8.03
CA THR A 172 -2.41 6.18 -7.45
C THR A 172 -3.17 7.27 -6.69
N LEU A 173 -2.49 8.15 -5.94
CA LEU A 173 -3.16 9.27 -5.27
C LEU A 173 -3.84 10.24 -6.26
N ASP A 174 -3.23 10.49 -7.42
CA ASP A 174 -3.86 11.26 -8.50
C ASP A 174 -5.17 10.61 -8.95
N LEU A 175 -5.15 9.29 -9.18
CA LEU A 175 -6.34 8.52 -9.53
C LEU A 175 -7.42 8.52 -8.44
N LEU A 176 -7.01 8.41 -7.17
CA LEU A 176 -7.92 8.48 -6.03
C LEU A 176 -8.50 9.88 -5.86
N GLN A 177 -7.77 10.92 -6.27
CA GLN A 177 -8.26 12.28 -6.34
C GLN A 177 -9.40 12.40 -7.34
N ASP A 178 -9.23 11.83 -8.53
CA ASP A 178 -10.26 11.79 -9.58
C ASP A 178 -11.51 11.04 -9.11
N LEU A 179 -11.34 9.93 -8.36
CA LEU A 179 -12.43 9.23 -7.71
C LEU A 179 -13.21 10.16 -6.76
N CYS A 180 -12.50 10.90 -5.90
CA CYS A 180 -13.15 11.80 -4.95
C CYS A 180 -13.97 12.88 -5.67
N VAL A 181 -13.42 13.46 -6.74
CA VAL A 181 -14.13 14.45 -7.58
C VAL A 181 -15.35 13.81 -8.24
N HIS A 182 -15.20 12.61 -8.81
CA HIS A 182 -16.29 11.88 -9.47
C HIS A 182 -17.46 11.57 -8.50
N LEU A 183 -17.15 11.20 -7.25
CA LEU A 183 -18.15 10.92 -6.22
C LEU A 183 -18.65 12.18 -5.48
N GLY A 184 -18.10 13.36 -5.79
CA GLY A 184 -18.49 14.62 -5.15
C GLY A 184 -18.02 14.75 -3.69
N TYR A 185 -16.94 14.05 -3.31
CA TYR A 185 -16.37 14.12 -1.97
C TYR A 185 -15.30 15.21 -1.85
N THR A 186 -15.33 15.90 -0.72
CA THR A 186 -14.31 16.85 -0.32
C THR A 186 -13.10 16.12 0.25
N PHE A 187 -11.91 16.50 -0.20
CA PHE A 187 -10.67 15.88 0.25
C PHE A 187 -9.58 16.94 0.43
N CYS A 188 -8.54 16.56 1.15
CA CYS A 188 -7.26 17.24 1.16
C CYS A 188 -6.15 16.21 0.87
N ARG A 189 -5.00 16.67 0.39
CA ARG A 189 -3.91 15.78 -0.03
C ARG A 189 -2.59 16.25 0.56
N LEU A 190 -1.82 15.31 1.08
CA LEU A 190 -0.47 15.53 1.58
C LEU A 190 0.47 14.47 0.98
N ASP A 191 1.43 14.95 0.20
CA ASP A 191 2.48 14.14 -0.41
C ASP A 191 3.84 14.84 -0.38
N GLY A 192 4.84 14.26 -1.07
CA GLY A 192 6.20 14.79 -1.12
C GLY A 192 6.30 16.18 -1.76
N ASN A 193 5.37 16.54 -2.63
CA ASN A 193 5.35 17.84 -3.33
C ASN A 193 4.71 18.94 -2.47
N THR A 194 4.04 18.56 -1.37
CA THR A 194 3.39 19.51 -0.47
C THR A 194 4.43 20.29 0.35
N PRO A 195 4.49 21.63 0.25
CA PRO A 195 5.46 22.45 0.97
C PRO A 195 5.33 22.29 2.49
N THR A 196 6.46 22.19 3.20
CA THR A 196 6.50 21.91 4.65
C THR A 196 5.63 22.86 5.48
N ILE A 197 5.61 24.16 5.14
CA ILE A 197 4.82 25.19 5.84
C ILE A 197 3.31 24.93 5.75
N GLN A 198 2.85 24.29 4.67
CA GLN A 198 1.43 24.01 4.46
C GLN A 198 0.97 22.70 5.11
N ARG A 199 1.90 21.76 5.38
CA ARG A 199 1.56 20.43 5.91
C ARG A 199 0.79 20.50 7.23
N GLN A 200 1.27 21.29 8.19
CA GLN A 200 0.60 21.43 9.49
C GLN A 200 -0.79 22.04 9.32
N ARG A 201 -0.96 23.02 8.43
CA ARG A 201 -2.27 23.64 8.16
C ARG A 201 -3.28 22.64 7.62
N LEU A 202 -2.86 21.73 6.73
CA LEU A 202 -3.74 20.67 6.20
C LEU A 202 -4.16 19.71 7.32
N VAL A 203 -3.23 19.32 8.18
CA VAL A 203 -3.51 18.45 9.34
C VAL A 203 -4.47 19.13 10.32
N ASP A 204 -4.21 20.38 10.70
CA ASP A 204 -5.04 21.14 11.63
C ASP A 204 -6.46 21.34 11.06
N ASN A 205 -6.57 21.66 9.78
CA ASN A 205 -7.85 21.80 9.09
C ASN A 205 -8.63 20.48 9.08
N PHE A 206 -7.97 19.36 8.84
CA PHE A 206 -8.62 18.04 8.83
C PHE A 206 -9.07 17.59 10.23
N ASN A 207 -8.25 17.86 11.26
CA ASN A 207 -8.57 17.51 12.65
C ASN A 207 -9.66 18.39 13.26
N SER A 208 -9.94 19.57 12.68
CA SER A 208 -11.01 20.45 13.14
C SER A 208 -12.36 19.73 13.14
N THR A 209 -13.15 19.92 14.20
CA THR A 209 -14.53 19.43 14.28
C THR A 209 -15.43 20.01 13.20
N HIS A 210 -15.05 21.14 12.62
CA HIS A 210 -15.77 21.84 11.55
C HIS A 210 -15.13 21.60 10.17
N SER A 211 -14.22 20.63 10.05
CA SER A 211 -13.60 20.28 8.78
C SER A 211 -14.67 19.91 7.76
N ALA A 212 -14.64 20.56 6.60
CA ALA A 212 -15.49 20.19 5.49
C ALA A 212 -14.96 18.95 4.74
N HIS A 213 -13.73 18.51 5.01
CA HIS A 213 -13.08 17.41 4.29
C HIS A 213 -13.50 16.06 4.85
N PHE A 214 -14.09 15.23 3.98
CA PHE A 214 -14.39 13.83 4.28
C PHE A 214 -13.13 12.95 4.20
N LEU A 215 -12.26 13.23 3.21
CA LEU A 215 -11.09 12.42 2.90
C LEU A 215 -9.77 13.17 3.13
N PHE A 216 -8.76 12.44 3.60
CA PHE A 216 -7.37 12.88 3.64
C PHE A 216 -6.51 11.90 2.83
N LEU A 217 -6.07 12.32 1.65
CA LEU A 217 -5.19 11.54 0.78
C LEU A 217 -3.75 11.71 1.25
N LEU A 218 -3.11 10.61 1.67
CA LEU A 218 -1.77 10.63 2.24
C LEU A 218 -0.84 9.70 1.46
N SER A 219 0.35 10.19 1.10
CA SER A 219 1.41 9.28 0.68
C SER A 219 2.10 8.65 1.89
N SER A 220 2.30 7.33 1.90
CA SER A 220 2.88 6.63 3.06
C SER A 220 4.22 7.22 3.49
N LYS A 221 5.05 7.60 2.52
CA LYS A 221 6.36 8.24 2.75
C LYS A 221 6.28 9.65 3.32
N ALA A 222 5.23 10.40 3.00
CA ALA A 222 5.01 11.71 3.61
C ALA A 222 4.37 11.62 5.00
N GLY A 223 3.76 10.47 5.33
CA GLY A 223 3.20 10.16 6.65
C GLY A 223 4.24 9.86 7.73
N GLY A 224 5.43 9.36 7.38
CA GLY A 224 6.49 8.95 8.32
C GLY A 224 7.18 10.09 9.10
N VAL A 225 6.65 11.32 9.08
CA VAL A 225 7.26 12.51 9.71
C VAL A 225 6.63 12.90 11.05
N GLY A 226 5.82 12.05 11.67
CA GLY A 226 5.17 12.37 12.95
C GLY A 226 3.85 13.13 12.82
N LEU A 227 3.06 12.90 11.77
CA LEU A 227 1.77 13.58 11.58
C LEU A 227 0.72 13.08 12.59
N ASN A 228 -0.16 13.94 13.09
CA ASN A 228 -1.21 13.51 14.02
C ASN A 228 -2.59 13.70 13.38
N LEU A 229 -3.22 12.63 12.91
CA LEU A 229 -4.48 12.64 12.15
C LEU A 229 -5.65 12.11 12.99
N ILE A 230 -5.80 12.62 14.21
CA ILE A 230 -6.84 12.22 15.19
C ILE A 230 -8.27 12.46 14.72
N GLY A 231 -8.45 13.34 13.72
CA GLY A 231 -9.77 13.61 13.15
C GLY A 231 -10.34 12.43 12.38
N ALA A 232 -9.51 11.42 12.03
CA ALA A 232 -9.92 10.25 11.28
C ALA A 232 -10.59 9.19 12.16
N SER A 233 -11.66 8.62 11.63
CA SER A 233 -12.33 7.44 12.19
C SER A 233 -11.95 6.15 11.47
N HIS A 234 -11.47 6.29 10.23
CA HIS A 234 -11.15 5.18 9.34
C HIS A 234 -9.78 5.44 8.69
N LEU A 235 -8.94 4.41 8.63
CA LEU A 235 -7.68 4.40 7.91
C LEU A 235 -7.74 3.30 6.84
N VAL A 236 -7.57 3.67 5.57
CA VAL A 236 -7.59 2.74 4.45
C VAL A 236 -6.23 2.73 3.76
N LEU A 237 -5.56 1.58 3.74
CA LEU A 237 -4.35 1.36 2.94
C LEU A 237 -4.75 0.77 1.59
N TYR A 238 -4.66 1.58 0.54
CA TYR A 238 -5.03 1.15 -0.81
C TYR A 238 -4.01 0.16 -1.42
N ASP A 239 -2.74 0.35 -1.08
CA ASP A 239 -1.65 -0.56 -1.43
C ASP A 239 -0.66 -0.68 -0.27
N ILE A 240 -0.13 -1.89 -0.12
CA ILE A 240 0.74 -2.30 0.98
C ILE A 240 2.21 -2.14 0.53
N ASP A 241 3.07 -1.71 1.45
CA ASP A 241 4.51 -1.58 1.19
C ASP A 241 5.23 -2.94 1.30
N TRP A 242 6.47 -3.02 0.83
CA TRP A 242 7.30 -4.22 1.03
C TRP A 242 7.89 -4.29 2.45
N ASN A 243 7.96 -3.14 3.12
CA ASN A 243 8.44 -3.00 4.49
C ASN A 243 7.25 -2.72 5.43
N PRO A 244 6.84 -3.67 6.29
CA PRO A 244 5.70 -3.50 7.19
C PRO A 244 5.88 -2.32 8.15
N ALA A 245 7.13 -1.96 8.48
CA ALA A 245 7.41 -0.83 9.36
C ALA A 245 6.87 0.50 8.79
N ASN A 246 6.82 0.65 7.46
CA ASN A 246 6.28 1.86 6.84
C ASN A 246 4.75 1.97 7.06
N ASP A 247 4.03 0.85 6.93
CA ASP A 247 2.57 0.82 7.09
C ASP A 247 2.16 0.94 8.57
N ILE A 248 2.92 0.31 9.47
CA ILE A 248 2.76 0.44 10.94
C ILE A 248 2.95 1.89 11.38
N GLN A 249 3.93 2.61 10.80
CA GLN A 249 4.12 4.02 11.10
C GLN A 249 2.88 4.84 10.74
N VAL A 250 2.30 4.64 9.56
CA VAL A 250 1.09 5.39 9.16
C VAL A 250 -0.07 5.12 10.13
N HIS A 251 -0.25 3.88 10.57
CA HIS A 251 -1.24 3.50 11.57
C HIS A 251 -1.08 4.30 12.88
N THR A 252 0.14 4.42 13.40
CA THR A 252 0.38 5.12 14.69
C THR A 252 0.02 6.60 14.67
N HIS A 253 -0.03 7.23 13.49
CA HIS A 253 -0.35 8.64 13.33
C HIS A 253 -1.85 8.96 13.39
N THR A 254 -2.70 7.97 13.10
CA THR A 254 -4.17 8.11 13.14
C THR A 254 -4.78 7.69 14.47
N HIS A 255 -4.02 7.00 15.31
CA HIS A 255 -4.53 6.38 16.52
C HIS A 255 -4.03 7.13 17.77
N ALA A 256 -4.88 8.01 18.32
CA ALA A 256 -4.55 8.80 19.50
C ALA A 256 -5.27 8.30 20.76
N PRO A 257 -4.64 8.45 21.94
CA PRO A 257 -5.26 8.11 23.22
C PRO A 257 -6.30 9.18 23.60
N HIS A 258 -7.49 9.08 23.03
CA HIS A 258 -8.65 9.86 23.45
C HIS A 258 -9.62 8.94 24.21
N SER A 259 -9.75 9.20 25.52
CA SER A 259 -10.75 8.55 26.37
C SER A 259 -12.15 8.74 25.74
N HIS A 260 -12.84 7.64 25.43
CA HIS A 260 -14.21 7.57 24.87
C HIS A 260 -14.40 7.81 23.36
N SER A 261 -13.36 7.74 22.53
CA SER A 261 -13.56 7.74 21.06
C SER A 261 -13.98 6.35 20.54
N PRO A 262 -14.80 6.28 19.47
CA PRO A 262 -15.12 5.01 18.81
C PRO A 262 -13.85 4.32 18.30
N PRO A 263 -13.89 2.98 18.09
CA PRO A 263 -12.73 2.26 17.60
C PRO A 263 -12.28 2.78 16.23
N LEU A 264 -10.96 2.89 16.04
CA LEU A 264 -10.39 3.16 14.73
C LEU A 264 -10.59 1.91 13.84
N VAL A 265 -11.20 2.10 12.67
CA VAL A 265 -11.33 1.03 11.68
C VAL A 265 -10.16 1.12 10.70
N TYR A 266 -9.36 0.06 10.65
CA TYR A 266 -8.22 -0.09 9.76
C TYR A 266 -8.56 -1.09 8.66
N VAL A 267 -8.45 -0.67 7.41
CA VAL A 267 -8.76 -1.50 6.25
C VAL A 267 -7.55 -1.55 5.32
N SER A 268 -7.08 -2.74 4.97
CA SER A 268 -6.04 -2.93 3.97
C SER A 268 -6.59 -3.64 2.73
N PHE A 269 -6.25 -3.14 1.55
CA PHE A 269 -6.67 -3.74 0.28
C PHE A 269 -5.57 -4.56 -0.36
N THR A 270 -5.86 -5.84 -0.53
CA THR A 270 -5.01 -6.76 -1.27
C THR A 270 -5.76 -7.28 -2.50
N SER A 271 -5.06 -7.40 -3.62
CA SER A 271 -5.63 -8.06 -4.79
C SER A 271 -5.45 -9.56 -4.64
N GLU A 272 -6.46 -10.36 -4.98
CA GLU A 272 -6.44 -11.85 -4.95
C GLU A 272 -5.42 -12.50 -5.92
N THR A 273 -4.52 -11.72 -6.50
CA THR A 273 -3.46 -12.14 -7.43
C THR A 273 -2.13 -12.37 -6.69
N HIS A 274 -1.00 -12.48 -7.40
CA HIS A 274 0.34 -12.67 -6.83
C HIS A 274 0.77 -11.66 -5.74
N MET A 275 0.03 -10.56 -5.54
CA MET A 275 0.26 -9.65 -4.40
C MET A 275 -0.10 -10.26 -3.04
N VAL A 276 -0.80 -11.41 -2.99
CA VAL A 276 -0.88 -12.24 -1.77
C VAL A 276 0.52 -12.59 -1.28
N GLY A 277 1.49 -12.85 -2.16
CA GLY A 277 2.87 -13.10 -1.76
C GLY A 277 3.54 -11.90 -1.10
N GLN A 278 3.20 -10.66 -1.51
CA GLN A 278 3.68 -9.46 -0.84
C GLN A 278 3.03 -9.31 0.54
N TYR A 279 1.73 -9.56 0.67
CA TYR A 279 1.03 -9.57 1.96
C TYR A 279 1.61 -10.63 2.91
N LEU A 280 1.78 -11.87 2.46
CA LEU A 280 2.37 -12.96 3.23
C LEU A 280 3.80 -12.64 3.66
N LEU A 281 4.63 -12.04 2.79
CA LEU A 281 5.98 -11.61 3.15
C LEU A 281 5.97 -10.47 4.18
N CYS A 282 5.01 -9.55 4.08
CA CYS A 282 4.85 -8.45 5.01
C CYS A 282 4.40 -8.95 6.39
N SER A 283 3.40 -9.84 6.42
CA SER A 283 2.89 -10.52 7.62
C SER A 283 3.98 -11.38 8.29
N TRP A 284 4.74 -12.14 7.51
CA TRP A 284 5.86 -12.92 8.03
C TRP A 284 6.96 -12.02 8.65
N ARG A 285 7.16 -10.82 8.12
CA ARG A 285 8.12 -9.84 8.64
C ARG A 285 7.58 -8.99 9.80
N SER A 286 6.27 -8.97 10.05
CA SER A 286 5.66 -8.12 11.08
C SER A 286 5.58 -8.77 12.47
N GLU A 287 6.19 -9.94 12.68
CA GLU A 287 6.15 -10.70 13.95
C GLU A 287 4.73 -11.18 14.35
N ASP A 288 3.79 -11.34 13.40
CA ASP A 288 2.52 -12.05 13.62
C ASP A 288 2.67 -13.52 13.16
N GLU A 289 3.34 -14.35 13.98
CA GLU A 289 3.64 -15.76 13.65
C GLU A 289 2.38 -16.64 13.49
N GLU A 290 1.20 -16.23 13.95
CA GLU A 290 -0.01 -17.07 13.90
C GLU A 290 -0.78 -17.02 12.55
N GLU A 291 -0.76 -15.92 11.80
CA GLU A 291 -1.50 -15.88 10.51
C GLU A 291 -0.75 -16.57 9.35
N ALA A 292 0.58 -16.60 9.41
CA ALA A 292 1.39 -17.19 8.34
C ALA A 292 1.22 -18.73 8.23
N PHE A 293 0.83 -19.40 9.32
CA PHE A 293 0.71 -20.86 9.37
C PHE A 293 -0.65 -21.40 8.91
N LEU A 294 -1.70 -20.56 8.82
CA LEU A 294 -3.05 -20.98 8.44
C LEU A 294 -3.31 -20.95 6.92
N LEU A 295 -2.35 -20.48 6.12
CA LEU A 295 -2.48 -20.33 4.66
C LEU A 295 -1.42 -21.09 3.84
N MET A 296 -0.63 -21.97 4.48
CA MET A 296 0.14 -23.03 3.81
C MET A 296 -0.60 -24.36 3.87
#